data_AF-A0AAD4KM29-F1
#
_entry.id   AF-A0AAD4KM29-F1
#
_cell.length_a   1.000
_cell.length_b   1.000
_cell.length_c   1.000
_cell.angle_alpha   90.00
_cell.angle_beta   90.00
_cell.angle_gamma   90.00
#
_symmetry.space_group_name_H-M   'P 1'
#
loop_
_entity.id
_entity.type
_entity.pdbx_description
1 polymer ?
#
loop_
_entity_poly.entity_id
_entity_poly.type
_entity_poly.pdbx_seq_one_letter_code
_entity_poly.pdbx_strand_id
1 'polypeptide(L)'
;MSSSEIEGKEHGQCIQWQDSAHSPETNSSGRDFLLKAPCGQSAAEARERGCRFGMLYFAWLPEQCYDEKIEEDFKNFKEWKFWLFQNRTGEITWDEAATGEYDRLYAEWEQHQRHCVDMFRRLHRVMASSSGLLSIDSHLSDWDHTEHCSRVLMERERSIHDLNSVRRLKYPDCGLLRW
;
A
#
# COMPACT_ATOMS: atom_id res chain seq x y z
N MET A 1 54.28 36.42 16.26
CA MET A 1 55.17 37.31 15.47
C MET A 1 55.81 36.43 14.41
N SER A 2 55.60 36.53 13.10
CA SER A 2 55.15 37.63 12.24
C SER A 2 54.39 37.06 11.04
N SER A 3 53.41 37.82 10.57
CA SER A 3 52.61 37.63 9.36
C SER A 3 53.42 37.70 8.06
N SER A 4 52.87 37.16 6.97
CA SER A 4 52.59 37.93 5.74
C SER A 4 51.85 37.08 4.69
N GLU A 5 50.60 37.45 4.43
CA GLU A 5 49.96 37.37 3.11
C GLU A 5 50.26 38.66 2.36
N ILE A 6 50.46 38.60 1.03
CA ILE A 6 50.06 39.64 0.06
C ILE A 6 49.64 38.96 -1.27
N GLU A 7 48.61 39.52 -1.86
CA GLU A 7 47.68 39.11 -2.92
C GLU A 7 48.22 39.04 -4.38
N GLY A 8 47.53 38.24 -5.21
CA GLY A 8 46.78 38.73 -6.38
C GLY A 8 47.40 38.69 -7.79
N LYS A 9 46.78 37.93 -8.71
CA LYS A 9 46.23 38.43 -10.00
C LYS A 9 45.50 37.36 -10.83
N GLU A 10 44.31 37.72 -11.31
CA GLU A 10 43.40 36.98 -12.20
C GLU A 10 43.85 36.98 -13.67
N HIS A 11 43.46 35.93 -14.42
CA HIS A 11 42.52 35.97 -15.57
C HIS A 11 42.75 34.78 -16.52
N GLY A 12 41.72 33.97 -16.73
CA GLY A 12 41.66 32.97 -17.80
C GLY A 12 40.23 32.87 -18.34
N GLN A 13 40.04 33.30 -19.59
CA GLN A 13 38.76 33.46 -20.30
C GLN A 13 38.03 32.14 -20.58
N CYS A 14 36.70 32.21 -20.60
CA CYS A 14 35.79 31.16 -21.07
C CYS A 14 35.92 30.93 -22.58
N ILE A 15 35.99 29.66 -22.98
CA ILE A 15 35.84 29.23 -24.38
C ILE A 15 34.37 28.82 -24.60
N GLN A 16 33.72 29.46 -25.58
CA GLN A 16 32.39 29.10 -26.05
C GLN A 16 32.45 27.85 -26.94
N TRP A 17 31.45 26.98 -26.78
CA TRP A 17 31.06 26.03 -27.82
C TRP A 17 29.54 26.17 -28.04
N GLN A 18 29.15 26.56 -29.25
CA GLN A 18 27.82 26.29 -29.80
C GLN A 18 28.03 25.24 -30.89
N ASP A 19 27.25 24.16 -30.85
CA ASP A 19 26.46 23.78 -32.01
C ASP A 19 25.38 22.75 -31.68
N SER A 20 24.34 22.85 -32.48
CA SER A 20 23.00 22.33 -32.28
C SER A 20 22.91 20.82 -32.49
N ALA A 21 22.24 20.14 -31.57
CA ALA A 21 21.45 18.95 -31.86
C ALA A 21 20.14 19.08 -31.08
N HIS A 22 19.05 19.35 -31.81
CA HIS A 22 17.70 19.21 -31.28
C HIS A 22 17.49 17.72 -30.98
N SER A 23 17.73 17.33 -29.72
CA SER A 23 17.16 16.09 -29.20
C SER A 23 15.64 16.19 -29.34
N PRO A 24 14.96 15.17 -29.86
CA PRO A 24 13.51 15.18 -29.88
C PRO A 24 13.08 15.27 -28.42
N GLU A 25 12.38 16.36 -28.07
CA GLU A 25 11.64 16.47 -26.83
C GLU A 25 10.72 15.24 -26.79
N THR A 26 11.12 14.23 -26.02
CA THR A 26 10.18 13.20 -25.61
C THR A 26 9.13 13.94 -24.81
N ASN A 27 7.98 14.13 -25.44
CA ASN A 27 6.78 14.69 -24.87
C ASN A 27 6.39 13.81 -23.67
N SER A 28 7.01 14.05 -22.51
CA SER A 28 6.59 13.45 -21.25
C SER A 28 5.33 14.19 -20.83
N SER A 29 4.22 13.83 -21.48
CA SER A 29 2.95 13.83 -20.79
C SER A 29 3.18 13.10 -19.46
N GLY A 30 2.99 13.83 -18.37
CA GLY A 30 3.37 13.41 -17.02
C GLY A 30 2.86 12.00 -16.73
N ARG A 31 3.75 11.16 -16.20
CA ARG A 31 3.40 9.82 -15.72
C ARG A 31 2.23 9.96 -14.76
N ASP A 32 1.07 9.40 -15.11
CA ASP A 32 -0.10 9.43 -14.26
C ASP A 32 0.26 8.70 -12.95
N PHE A 33 0.34 9.44 -11.84
CA PHE A 33 0.79 8.92 -10.54
C PHE A 33 -0.24 8.02 -9.86
N LEU A 34 -1.38 7.81 -10.53
CA LEU A 34 -2.53 7.06 -10.06
C LEU A 34 -2.95 6.05 -11.13
N LEU A 35 -2.86 4.78 -10.79
CA LEU A 35 -3.45 3.68 -11.53
C LEU A 35 -4.88 3.51 -11.01
N LYS A 36 -5.88 3.89 -11.81
CA LYS A 36 -7.29 3.73 -11.46
C LYS A 36 -7.75 2.29 -11.70
N ALA A 37 -8.32 1.66 -10.68
CA ALA A 37 -8.80 0.27 -10.67
C ALA A 37 -7.89 -0.70 -11.48
N PRO A 38 -6.58 -0.78 -11.15
CA PRO A 38 -5.61 -1.54 -11.93
C PRO A 38 -5.99 -3.02 -12.02
N CYS A 39 -6.63 -3.57 -10.98
CA CYS A 39 -7.06 -4.96 -10.91
C CYS A 39 -8.49 -5.22 -11.40
N GLY A 40 -9.16 -4.23 -11.98
CA GLY A 40 -10.52 -4.39 -12.48
C GLY A 40 -11.56 -4.41 -11.36
N GLN A 41 -12.64 -5.16 -11.56
CA GLN A 41 -13.77 -5.25 -10.61
C GLN A 41 -14.17 -6.70 -10.26
N SER A 42 -13.40 -7.69 -10.74
CA SER A 42 -13.65 -9.10 -10.45
C SER A 42 -12.35 -9.88 -10.23
N ALA A 43 -12.43 -11.01 -9.52
CA ALA A 43 -11.27 -11.86 -9.27
C ALA A 43 -10.71 -12.43 -10.59
N ALA A 44 -11.57 -12.68 -11.58
CA ALA A 44 -11.17 -13.10 -12.92
C ALA A 44 -10.33 -12.02 -13.62
N GLU A 45 -10.81 -10.78 -13.67
CA GLU A 45 -10.06 -9.65 -14.25
C GLU A 45 -8.75 -9.41 -13.51
N ALA A 46 -8.76 -9.47 -12.18
CA ALA A 46 -7.57 -9.25 -11.37
C ALA A 46 -6.47 -10.27 -11.70
N ARG A 47 -6.84 -11.55 -11.85
CA ARG A 47 -5.89 -12.61 -12.26
C ARG A 47 -5.37 -12.41 -13.67
N GLU A 48 -6.26 -12.08 -14.60
CA GLU A 48 -5.87 -11.80 -16.00
C GLU A 48 -4.86 -10.64 -16.07
N ARG A 49 -5.01 -9.64 -15.19
CA ARG A 49 -4.11 -8.48 -15.09
C ARG A 49 -2.87 -8.72 -14.21
N GLY A 50 -2.67 -9.94 -13.70
CA GLY A 50 -1.51 -10.29 -12.88
C GLY A 50 -1.51 -9.69 -11.48
N CYS A 51 -2.68 -9.28 -10.97
CA CYS A 51 -2.81 -8.82 -9.59
C CYS A 51 -2.77 -9.98 -8.59
N ARG A 52 -2.43 -9.63 -7.35
CA ARG A 52 -2.34 -10.55 -6.22
C ARG A 52 -3.43 -10.23 -5.21
N PHE A 53 -4.10 -11.26 -4.70
CA PHE A 53 -5.00 -11.13 -3.56
C PHE A 53 -4.20 -11.12 -2.25
N GLY A 54 -4.49 -10.19 -1.36
CA GLY A 54 -3.89 -10.14 -0.02
C GLY A 54 -4.93 -10.36 1.08
N MET A 55 -4.68 -11.34 1.94
CA MET A 55 -5.48 -11.67 3.11
C MET A 55 -5.28 -10.71 4.28
N LEU A 56 -4.34 -9.77 4.22
CA LEU A 56 -4.32 -8.62 5.12
C LEU A 56 -5.26 -7.51 4.61
N TYR A 57 -5.23 -7.23 3.31
CA TYR A 57 -5.96 -6.11 2.68
C TYR A 57 -7.43 -6.46 2.40
N PHE A 58 -7.71 -7.75 2.21
CA PHE A 58 -8.92 -8.28 1.56
C PHE A 58 -9.19 -7.59 0.22
N ALA A 59 -8.15 -7.47 -0.59
CA ALA A 59 -8.17 -6.72 -1.83
C ALA A 59 -7.26 -7.37 -2.86
N TRP A 60 -7.60 -7.15 -4.14
CA TRP A 60 -6.72 -7.42 -5.26
C TRP A 60 -5.87 -6.18 -5.53
N LEU A 61 -4.54 -6.33 -5.48
CA LEU A 61 -3.59 -5.24 -5.70
C LEU A 61 -2.58 -5.61 -6.80
N PRO A 62 -2.12 -4.63 -7.60
CA PRO A 62 -0.99 -4.83 -8.49
C PRO A 62 0.30 -4.94 -7.65
N GLU A 63 1.35 -5.55 -8.22
CA GLU A 63 2.63 -5.75 -7.55
C GLU A 63 3.18 -4.46 -6.92
N GLN A 64 3.02 -3.33 -7.60
CA GLN A 64 3.46 -2.01 -7.12
C GLN A 64 2.88 -1.61 -5.75
N CYS A 65 1.65 -2.02 -5.42
CA CYS A 65 0.97 -1.69 -4.16
C CYS A 65 0.88 -2.88 -3.19
N TYR A 66 1.33 -4.06 -3.58
CA TYR A 66 1.33 -5.24 -2.74
C TYR A 66 2.58 -5.24 -1.84
N ASP A 67 2.39 -5.35 -0.53
CA ASP A 67 3.51 -5.39 0.43
C ASP A 67 3.64 -6.80 1.00
N GLU A 68 4.38 -7.64 0.29
CA GLU A 68 4.56 -9.06 0.63
C GLU A 68 5.02 -9.27 2.07
N LYS A 69 5.91 -8.41 2.58
CA LYS A 69 6.46 -8.55 3.93
C LYS A 69 5.39 -8.39 5.01
N ILE A 70 4.51 -7.40 4.89
CA ILE A 70 3.47 -7.16 5.90
C ILE A 70 2.34 -8.20 5.79
N GLU A 71 2.06 -8.69 4.58
CA GLU A 71 1.15 -9.81 4.35
C GLU A 71 1.66 -11.09 5.03
N GLU A 72 2.94 -11.44 4.84
CA GLU A 72 3.58 -12.58 5.51
C GLU A 72 3.58 -12.43 7.04
N ASP A 73 3.90 -11.23 7.55
CA ASP A 73 3.85 -10.95 8.98
C ASP A 73 2.43 -11.14 9.54
N PHE A 74 1.39 -10.77 8.78
CA PHE A 74 -0.01 -10.97 9.14
C PHE A 74 -0.36 -12.47 9.16
N LYS A 75 -0.02 -13.20 8.08
CA LYS A 75 -0.24 -14.65 7.98
C LYS A 75 0.45 -15.43 9.11
N ASN A 76 1.69 -15.10 9.43
CA ASN A 76 2.51 -15.85 10.39
C ASN A 76 2.27 -15.48 11.86
N PHE A 77 1.45 -14.47 12.14
CA PHE A 77 1.14 -14.10 13.51
C PHE A 77 0.42 -15.19 14.28
N LYS A 78 -0.53 -15.84 13.60
CA LYS A 78 -1.47 -16.80 14.17
C LYS A 78 -2.17 -17.55 13.04
N GLU A 79 -2.66 -18.74 13.34
CA GLU A 79 -3.64 -19.43 12.51
C GLU A 79 -5.00 -18.71 12.57
N TRP A 80 -5.30 -17.92 11.54
CA TRP A 80 -6.55 -17.17 11.45
C TRP A 80 -7.72 -18.06 11.06
N LYS A 81 -8.89 -17.78 11.65
CA LYS A 81 -10.16 -18.43 11.34
C LYS A 81 -11.10 -17.46 10.64
N PHE A 82 -11.79 -17.95 9.61
CA PHE A 82 -12.75 -17.18 8.83
C PHE A 82 -14.05 -17.97 8.67
N TRP A 83 -15.18 -17.25 8.66
CA TRP A 83 -16.50 -17.83 8.48
C TRP A 83 -17.27 -17.12 7.37
N LEU A 84 -18.13 -17.85 6.68
CA LEU A 84 -19.06 -17.31 5.69
C LEU A 84 -20.23 -16.57 6.31
N PHE A 85 -20.60 -16.92 7.55
CA PHE A 85 -21.78 -16.38 8.24
C PHE A 85 -21.45 -15.87 9.65
N GLN A 86 -22.21 -14.84 10.08
CA GLN A 86 -21.97 -14.16 11.36
C GLN A 86 -22.26 -15.01 12.61
N ASN A 87 -22.97 -16.13 12.46
CA ASN A 87 -23.23 -17.10 13.52
C ASN A 87 -22.11 -18.16 13.66
N ARG A 88 -20.92 -17.90 13.10
CA ARG A 88 -19.76 -18.84 13.07
C ARG A 88 -20.04 -20.15 12.34
N THR A 89 -20.89 -20.13 11.34
CA THR A 89 -21.10 -21.29 10.45
C THR A 89 -20.40 -21.09 9.12
N GLY A 90 -20.05 -22.19 8.44
CA GLY A 90 -19.24 -22.16 7.22
C GLY A 90 -17.82 -21.68 7.50
N GLU A 91 -17.11 -22.32 8.44
CA GLU A 91 -15.67 -22.08 8.62
C GLU A 91 -14.92 -22.49 7.35
N ILE A 92 -13.99 -21.66 6.90
CA ILE A 92 -13.14 -21.93 5.74
C ILE A 92 -11.67 -21.82 6.13
N THR A 93 -10.82 -22.53 5.39
CA THR A 93 -9.37 -22.50 5.59
C THR A 93 -8.76 -21.18 5.12
N TRP A 94 -7.53 -20.90 5.59
CA TRP A 94 -6.75 -19.77 5.06
C TRP A 94 -6.58 -19.86 3.54
N ASP A 95 -6.23 -21.04 3.02
CA ASP A 95 -5.95 -21.22 1.60
C ASP A 95 -7.21 -21.03 0.74
N GLU A 96 -8.38 -21.49 1.21
CA GLU A 96 -9.65 -21.20 0.57
C GLU A 96 -9.98 -19.70 0.60
N ALA A 97 -9.79 -19.03 1.73
CA ALA A 97 -10.01 -17.58 1.83
C ALA A 97 -9.06 -16.79 0.93
N ALA A 98 -7.80 -17.22 0.85
CA ALA A 98 -6.73 -16.61 0.05
C ALA A 98 -6.90 -16.79 -1.47
N THR A 99 -7.90 -17.58 -1.91
CA THR A 99 -8.28 -17.60 -3.34
C THR A 99 -8.81 -16.26 -3.83
N GLY A 100 -9.38 -15.43 -2.93
CA GLY A 100 -10.00 -14.16 -3.28
C GLY A 100 -11.35 -14.27 -3.98
N GLU A 101 -12.04 -15.43 -3.87
CA GLU A 101 -13.35 -15.71 -4.48
C GLU A 101 -14.55 -15.27 -3.65
N TYR A 102 -14.34 -14.85 -2.40
CA TYR A 102 -15.41 -14.47 -1.48
C TYR A 102 -15.56 -12.96 -1.39
N ASP A 103 -16.76 -12.44 -1.66
CA ASP A 103 -17.06 -11.01 -1.49
C ASP A 103 -16.97 -10.55 -0.04
N ARG A 104 -17.21 -11.46 0.89
CA ARG A 104 -17.21 -11.18 2.33
C ARG A 104 -16.84 -12.39 3.17
N LEU A 105 -16.04 -12.14 4.21
CA LEU A 105 -15.77 -13.08 5.29
C LEU A 105 -15.92 -12.43 6.66
N TYR A 106 -16.21 -13.25 7.66
CA TYR A 106 -16.28 -12.85 9.06
C TYR A 106 -15.08 -13.41 9.81
N ALA A 107 -14.53 -12.62 10.74
CA ALA A 107 -13.45 -13.03 11.62
C ALA A 107 -13.61 -12.41 13.02
N GLU A 108 -12.84 -12.94 13.96
CA GLU A 108 -12.86 -12.48 15.35
C GLU A 108 -12.25 -11.08 15.51
N TRP A 109 -12.56 -10.42 16.62
CA TRP A 109 -12.10 -9.07 16.93
C TRP A 109 -10.58 -8.93 16.97
N GLU A 110 -9.86 -9.95 17.45
CA GLU A 110 -8.40 -9.98 17.41
C GLU A 110 -7.85 -9.77 16.00
N GLN A 111 -8.52 -10.35 15.00
CA GLN A 111 -8.15 -10.16 13.60
C GLN A 111 -8.37 -8.70 13.17
N HIS A 112 -9.47 -8.08 13.59
CA HIS A 112 -9.75 -6.66 13.31
C HIS A 112 -8.66 -5.75 13.89
N GLN A 113 -8.30 -5.95 15.17
CA GLN A 113 -7.24 -5.20 15.83
C GLN A 113 -5.90 -5.39 15.10
N ARG A 114 -5.55 -6.63 14.78
CA ARG A 114 -4.30 -6.93 14.08
C ARG A 114 -4.25 -6.33 12.68
N HIS A 115 -5.35 -6.36 11.94
CA HIS A 115 -5.48 -5.68 10.65
C HIS A 115 -5.21 -4.18 10.80
N CYS A 116 -5.84 -3.52 11.78
CA CYS A 116 -5.63 -2.09 12.02
C CYS A 116 -4.17 -1.77 12.36
N VAL A 117 -3.52 -2.57 13.22
CA VAL A 117 -2.07 -2.41 13.51
C VAL A 117 -1.24 -2.53 12.23
N ASP A 118 -1.49 -3.54 11.40
CA ASP A 118 -0.72 -3.77 10.19
C ASP A 118 -0.99 -2.73 9.10
N MET A 119 -2.17 -2.10 9.06
CA MET A 119 -2.43 -0.96 8.17
C MET A 119 -1.54 0.23 8.53
N PHE A 120 -1.38 0.55 9.82
CA PHE A 120 -0.42 1.59 10.25
C PHE A 120 1.03 1.22 9.92
N ARG A 121 1.42 -0.05 10.14
CA ARG A 121 2.77 -0.53 9.79
C ARG A 121 3.02 -0.43 8.28
N ARG A 122 2.03 -0.80 7.46
CA ARG A 122 2.11 -0.69 6.01
C ARG A 122 2.20 0.76 5.55
N LEU A 123 1.41 1.67 6.12
CA LEU A 123 1.52 3.10 5.84
C LEU A 123 2.94 3.61 6.11
N HIS A 124 3.54 3.23 7.24
CA HIS A 124 4.93 3.57 7.53
C HIS A 124 5.92 3.00 6.51
N ARG A 125 5.75 1.73 6.10
CA ARG A 125 6.59 1.08 5.08
C ARG A 125 6.50 1.78 3.73
N VAL A 126 5.32 2.18 3.30
CA VAL A 126 5.11 2.99 2.10
C VAL A 126 5.91 4.30 2.19
N MET A 127 5.76 5.04 3.30
CA MET A 127 6.47 6.32 3.50
C MET A 127 8.00 6.17 3.53
N ALA A 128 8.50 5.06 4.08
CA ALA A 128 9.93 4.77 4.15
C ALA A 128 10.51 4.14 2.87
N SER A 129 9.65 3.69 1.95
CA SER A 129 10.08 3.07 0.70
C SER A 129 10.57 4.11 -0.32
N SER A 130 11.45 3.69 -1.23
CA SER A 130 11.88 4.53 -2.36
C SER A 130 10.74 4.85 -3.33
N SER A 131 9.71 4.02 -3.39
CA SER A 131 8.52 4.25 -4.20
C SER A 131 7.58 5.29 -3.57
N GLY A 132 7.63 5.45 -2.24
CA GLY A 132 6.79 6.41 -1.52
C GLY A 132 5.32 6.22 -1.85
N LEU A 133 4.62 7.33 -2.13
CA LEU A 133 3.19 7.31 -2.46
C LEU A 133 2.85 6.65 -3.81
N LEU A 134 3.84 6.18 -4.59
CA LEU A 134 3.56 5.35 -5.76
C LEU A 134 3.09 3.94 -5.37
N SER A 135 3.40 3.46 -4.17
CA SER A 135 3.05 2.11 -3.70
C SER A 135 1.91 2.08 -2.67
N ILE A 136 1.20 3.19 -2.50
CA ILE A 136 0.03 3.28 -1.62
C ILE A 136 -1.23 2.95 -2.40
N ASP A 137 -2.17 2.20 -1.83
CA ASP A 137 -3.50 2.03 -2.44
C ASP A 137 -4.52 3.00 -1.83
N SER A 138 -5.62 3.23 -2.55
CA SER A 138 -6.63 4.22 -2.15
C SER A 138 -7.31 3.91 -0.80
N HIS A 139 -7.41 2.64 -0.40
CA HIS A 139 -7.98 2.26 0.90
C HIS A 139 -7.01 2.53 2.05
N LEU A 140 -5.70 2.36 1.84
CA LEU A 140 -4.70 2.71 2.84
C LEU A 140 -4.55 4.23 3.01
N SER A 141 -4.67 5.00 1.92
CA SER A 141 -4.58 6.46 1.96
C SER A 141 -5.83 7.17 2.49
N ASP A 142 -6.94 6.43 2.65
CA ASP A 142 -8.21 6.99 3.07
C ASP A 142 -8.17 7.43 4.55
N TRP A 143 -8.54 8.68 4.81
CA TRP A 143 -8.51 9.24 6.16
C TRP A 143 -9.55 8.59 7.08
N ASP A 144 -10.75 8.32 6.57
CA ASP A 144 -11.82 7.70 7.36
C ASP A 144 -11.40 6.28 7.79
N HIS A 145 -10.65 5.57 6.94
CA HIS A 145 -10.06 4.28 7.30
C HIS A 145 -8.99 4.41 8.41
N THR A 146 -8.15 5.45 8.37
CA THR A 146 -7.16 5.73 9.42
C THR A 146 -7.84 6.08 10.75
N GLU A 147 -8.88 6.89 10.72
CA GLU A 147 -9.67 7.26 11.90
C GLU A 147 -10.40 6.04 12.49
N HIS A 148 -11.00 5.21 11.63
CA HIS A 148 -11.61 3.94 12.03
C HIS A 148 -10.60 3.02 12.73
N CYS A 149 -9.43 2.81 12.13
CA CYS A 149 -8.38 1.98 12.72
C CYS A 149 -7.95 2.52 14.08
N SER A 150 -7.81 3.84 14.22
CA SER A 150 -7.45 4.49 15.49
C SER A 150 -8.47 4.18 16.60
N ARG A 151 -9.77 4.19 16.27
CA ARG A 151 -10.84 3.84 17.22
C ARG A 151 -10.80 2.36 17.61
N VAL A 152 -10.63 1.46 16.64
CA VAL A 152 -10.50 0.01 16.88
C VAL A 152 -9.36 -0.30 17.85
N LEU A 153 -8.21 0.37 17.69
CA LEU A 153 -7.03 0.15 18.55
C LEU A 153 -7.21 0.68 19.98
N MET A 154 -8.16 1.60 20.20
CA MET A 154 -8.45 2.16 21.53
C MET A 154 -9.57 1.41 22.26
N GLU A 155 -10.33 0.56 21.57
CA GLU A 155 -11.43 -0.22 22.16
C GLU A 155 -10.89 -1.41 22.98
N ARG A 156 -11.16 -1.40 24.29
CA ARG A 156 -10.62 -2.37 25.26
C ARG A 156 -11.63 -3.36 25.81
N GLU A 157 -12.92 -3.05 25.72
CA GLU A 157 -13.98 -3.80 26.41
C GLU A 157 -14.48 -5.01 25.62
N ARG A 158 -14.20 -5.05 24.31
CA ARG A 158 -14.66 -6.12 23.43
C ARG A 158 -13.83 -7.39 23.62
N SER A 159 -14.49 -8.55 23.66
CA SER A 159 -13.80 -9.83 23.71
C SER A 159 -13.03 -10.05 22.41
N ILE A 160 -11.80 -10.55 22.52
CA ILE A 160 -10.95 -10.89 21.36
C ILE A 160 -11.61 -11.89 20.40
N HIS A 161 -12.56 -12.69 20.92
CA HIS A 161 -13.27 -13.68 20.14
C HIS A 161 -14.54 -13.14 19.48
N ASP A 162 -15.01 -11.94 19.80
CA ASP A 162 -16.27 -11.43 19.22
C ASP A 162 -16.19 -11.36 17.69
N LEU A 163 -17.21 -11.88 17.01
CA LEU A 163 -17.22 -11.94 15.55
C LEU A 163 -17.65 -10.59 14.95
N ASN A 164 -16.73 -9.63 14.98
CA ASN A 164 -16.95 -8.25 14.58
C ASN A 164 -16.21 -7.86 13.29
N SER A 165 -15.14 -8.57 12.93
CA SER A 165 -14.38 -8.23 11.75
C SER A 165 -15.13 -8.66 10.49
N VAL A 166 -15.60 -7.69 9.69
CA VAL A 166 -16.27 -7.95 8.41
C VAL A 166 -15.32 -7.56 7.29
N ARG A 167 -14.70 -8.56 6.67
CA ARG A 167 -13.78 -8.41 5.55
C ARG A 167 -14.59 -8.33 4.28
N ARG A 168 -14.59 -7.19 3.57
CA ARG A 168 -15.29 -6.99 2.28
C ARG A 168 -14.31 -6.77 1.15
N LEU A 169 -14.49 -7.50 0.04
CA LEU A 169 -13.57 -7.56 -1.09
C LEU A 169 -13.44 -6.19 -1.75
N LYS A 170 -12.22 -5.81 -2.13
CA LYS A 170 -11.93 -4.49 -2.70
C LYS A 170 -11.03 -4.60 -3.93
N TYR A 171 -11.15 -3.60 -4.79
CA TYR A 171 -10.29 -3.37 -5.95
C TYR A 171 -9.87 -1.89 -5.95
N PRO A 172 -9.00 -1.48 -5.01
CA PRO A 172 -8.65 -0.07 -4.84
C PRO A 172 -7.74 0.43 -5.98
N ASP A 173 -7.62 1.74 -6.09
CA ASP A 173 -6.63 2.37 -6.95
C ASP A 173 -5.22 2.17 -6.37
N CYS A 174 -4.19 2.30 -7.20
CA CYS A 174 -2.79 2.21 -6.78
C CYS A 174 -2.02 3.48 -7.15
N GLY A 175 -1.34 4.08 -6.18
CA GLY A 175 -0.71 5.38 -6.27
C GLY A 175 -1.62 6.52 -5.78
N LEU A 176 -1.06 7.71 -5.64
CA LEU A 176 -1.78 8.95 -5.34
C LEU A 176 -1.35 10.06 -6.29
N LEU A 177 -2.33 10.82 -6.78
CA LEU A 177 -2.07 12.10 -7.43
C LEU A 177 -1.57 13.09 -6.38
N ARG A 178 -0.41 13.71 -6.66
CA ARG A 178 0.01 14.92 -5.95
C ARG A 178 -0.55 16.14 -6.69
N TRP A 179 -1.40 16.89 -6.02
CA TRP A 179 -1.76 18.26 -6.39
C TRP A 179 -0.82 19.26 -5.72
#